data_AF-A0A7V6R4G6-F1
#
_entry.id   AF-A0A7V6R4G6-F1
#
_cell.length_a   1.000
_cell.length_b   1.000
_cell.length_c   1.000
_cell.angle_alpha   90.00
_cell.angle_beta   90.00
_cell.angle_gamma   90.00
#
_symmetry.space_group_name_H-M   'P 1'
#
loop_
_entity.id
_entity.type
_entity.pdbx_description
1 polymer ?
#
loop_
_entity_poly.entity_id
_entity_poly.type
_entity_poly.pdbx_seq_one_letter_code
_entity_poly.pdbx_strand_id
1 'polypeptide(L)'
;MNNILIAINSTFVGMFIVFLALILLSLSIFAFSKILQKKDKALAKSEDSTKKAVSHLEISENNKPDAPLDNIPDDELVAVLSAAIMASMKGQHVYNFRIKSFRRLPQGTPIWNRTGRIEYISNKL
;
A
#
# COMPACT_ATOMS: atom_id res chain seq x y z
N MET A 1 63.49 16.17 -6.87
CA MET A 1 62.57 16.74 -5.85
C MET A 1 61.19 17.09 -6.43
N ASN A 2 61.10 17.44 -7.71
CA ASN A 2 59.87 17.92 -8.37
C ASN A 2 58.79 16.83 -8.52
N ASN A 3 59.19 15.57 -8.69
CA ASN A 3 58.26 14.45 -8.90
C ASN A 3 57.42 14.14 -7.64
N ILE A 4 57.96 14.41 -6.45
CA ILE A 4 57.21 14.26 -5.18
C ILE A 4 56.08 15.29 -5.11
N LEU A 5 56.31 16.52 -5.58
CA LEU A 5 55.28 17.58 -5.62
C LEU A 5 54.18 17.25 -6.65
N ILE A 6 54.53 16.69 -7.80
CA ILE A 6 53.53 16.19 -8.78
C ILE A 6 52.67 15.08 -8.15
N ALA A 7 53.30 14.11 -7.47
CA ALA A 7 52.58 12.99 -6.86
C ALA A 7 51.61 13.43 -5.75
N ILE A 8 52.02 14.40 -4.91
CA ILE A 8 51.17 14.93 -3.84
C ILE A 8 49.95 15.66 -4.44
N ASN A 9 50.16 16.49 -5.46
CA ASN A 9 49.06 17.20 -6.14
C ASN A 9 48.10 16.22 -6.80
N SER A 10 48.61 15.17 -7.46
CA SER A 10 47.77 14.15 -8.09
C SER A 10 46.90 13.39 -7.08
N THR A 11 47.43 13.13 -5.88
CA THR A 11 46.66 12.46 -4.82
C THR A 11 45.56 13.36 -4.26
N PHE A 12 45.86 14.65 -4.06
CA PHE A 12 44.85 15.64 -3.66
C PHE A 12 43.75 15.79 -4.72
N VAL A 13 44.11 15.86 -6.01
CA VAL A 13 43.13 15.91 -7.12
C VAL A 13 42.29 14.64 -7.17
N GLY A 14 42.91 13.47 -6.99
CA GLY A 14 42.21 12.18 -6.91
C GLY A 14 41.24 12.08 -5.73
N MET A 15 41.65 12.55 -4.55
CA MET A 15 40.78 12.62 -3.38
C MET A 15 39.62 13.61 -3.60
N PHE A 16 39.93 14.77 -4.18
CA PHE A 16 38.95 15.83 -4.44
C PHE A 16 37.90 15.40 -5.47
N ILE A 17 38.30 14.73 -6.56
CA ILE A 17 37.36 14.26 -7.57
C ILE A 17 36.41 13.19 -7.01
N VAL A 18 36.90 12.29 -6.14
CA VAL A 18 36.05 11.29 -5.47
C VAL A 18 35.05 11.98 -4.54
N PHE A 19 35.49 12.99 -3.79
CA PHE A 19 34.62 13.78 -2.92
C PHE A 19 33.52 14.49 -3.73
N LEU A 20 33.88 15.13 -4.85
CA LEU A 20 32.93 15.74 -5.79
C LEU A 20 31.94 14.74 -6.37
N ALA A 21 32.41 13.55 -6.77
CA ALA A 21 31.55 12.50 -7.28
C ALA A 21 30.50 12.07 -6.24
N LEU A 22 30.90 11.93 -4.97
CA LEU A 22 29.98 11.61 -3.88
C LEU A 22 28.98 12.74 -3.62
N ILE A 23 29.42 14.00 -3.64
CA ILE A 23 28.52 15.17 -3.52
C ILE A 23 27.50 15.17 -4.66
N LEU A 24 27.93 14.98 -5.90
CA LEU A 24 27.03 14.97 -7.07
C LEU A 24 26.03 13.83 -7.01
N LEU A 25 26.47 12.63 -6.61
CA LEU A 25 25.59 11.49 -6.44
C LEU A 25 24.55 11.74 -5.33
N SER A 26 24.99 12.28 -4.19
CA SER A 26 24.11 12.67 -3.08
C SER A 26 23.10 13.76 -3.50
N LEU A 27 23.55 14.77 -4.24
CA LEU A 27 22.70 15.85 -4.74
C LEU A 27 21.63 15.30 -5.70
N SER A 28 22.01 14.37 -6.59
CA SER A 28 21.09 13.74 -7.54
C SER A 28 19.96 13.01 -6.80
N ILE A 29 20.29 12.21 -5.79
CA ILE A 29 19.30 11.50 -4.95
C ILE A 29 18.39 12.51 -4.22
N PHE A 30 18.95 13.59 -3.68
CA PHE A 30 18.18 14.61 -3.00
C PHE A 30 17.24 15.39 -3.94
N ALA A 31 17.71 15.72 -5.14
CA ALA A 31 16.92 16.40 -6.17
C ALA A 31 15.72 15.54 -6.60
N PHE A 32 15.94 14.25 -6.87
CA PHE A 32 14.85 13.31 -7.17
C PHE A 32 13.90 13.13 -5.97
N SER A 33 14.42 12.97 -4.75
CA SER A 33 13.55 12.89 -3.56
C SER A 33 12.70 14.15 -3.37
N LYS A 34 13.27 15.34 -3.62
CA LYS A 34 12.56 16.62 -3.52
C LYS A 34 11.55 16.84 -4.66
N ILE A 35 11.82 16.33 -5.87
CA ILE A 35 10.88 16.39 -6.99
C ILE A 35 9.69 15.44 -6.79
N LEU A 36 9.93 14.27 -6.19
CA LEU A 36 8.91 13.26 -5.90
C LEU A 36 8.01 13.67 -4.72
N GLN A 37 8.58 14.25 -3.65
CA GLN A 37 7.81 14.75 -2.50
C GLN A 37 6.95 15.99 -2.82
N LYS A 38 7.16 16.67 -3.96
CA LYS A 38 6.34 17.82 -4.36
C LYS A 38 4.91 17.44 -4.79
N LYS A 39 4.60 16.16 -5.01
CA LYS A 39 3.22 15.70 -5.33
C LYS A 39 2.35 15.43 -4.09
N ASP A 40 2.93 15.31 -2.90
CA ASP A 40 2.17 14.93 -1.69
C ASP A 40 1.73 16.13 -0.82
N LYS A 41 2.12 17.36 -1.18
CA LYS A 41 1.68 18.60 -0.49
C LYS A 41 0.65 19.44 -1.25
N ALA A 42 0.07 18.90 -2.32
CA ALA A 42 -1.00 19.57 -3.09
C ALA A 42 -2.38 18.89 -2.98
N LEU A 43 -2.53 17.83 -2.18
CA LEU A 43 -3.78 17.07 -1.99
C LEU A 43 -4.28 17.06 -0.54
N ALA A 44 -3.92 18.08 0.25
CA ALA A 44 -4.43 18.28 1.62
C ALA A 44 -5.17 19.62 1.78
N LYS A 45 -5.67 20.20 0.67
CA LYS A 45 -6.49 21.42 0.71
C LYS A 45 -7.43 21.51 -0.50
N SER A 46 -8.34 20.56 -0.63
CA SER A 46 -9.64 20.77 -1.28
C SER A 46 -10.51 19.54 -1.05
N GLU A 47 -11.83 19.73 -1.05
CA GLU A 47 -12.87 18.69 -1.10
C GLU A 47 -13.37 18.14 0.25
N ASP A 48 -13.82 19.08 1.09
CA ASP A 48 -15.15 18.92 1.69
C ASP A 48 -16.20 19.34 0.64
N SER A 49 -17.25 18.52 0.50
CA SER A 49 -18.53 18.79 -0.16
C SER A 49 -18.57 18.83 -1.70
N THR A 50 -18.93 17.71 -2.34
CA THR A 50 -20.21 17.64 -3.11
C THR A 50 -20.57 16.22 -3.56
N LYS A 51 -21.86 15.95 -3.37
CA LYS A 51 -22.64 14.72 -3.50
C LYS A 51 -23.01 14.44 -4.97
N LYS A 52 -23.27 13.16 -5.28
CA LYS A 52 -24.25 12.67 -6.28
C LYS A 52 -24.12 13.17 -7.73
N ALA A 53 -23.74 12.29 -8.65
CA ALA A 53 -24.44 12.09 -9.94
C ALA A 53 -23.83 10.96 -10.79
N VAL A 54 -24.66 9.95 -11.10
CA VAL A 54 -24.82 9.32 -12.44
C VAL A 54 -23.61 8.52 -12.97
N SER A 55 -23.55 7.19 -12.78
CA SER A 55 -24.19 6.11 -13.58
C SER A 55 -23.57 5.87 -14.97
N HIS A 56 -23.64 4.60 -15.41
CA HIS A 56 -23.17 4.02 -16.68
C HIS A 56 -21.69 3.57 -16.65
N LEU A 57 -21.39 2.26 -16.60
CA LEU A 57 -21.59 1.32 -17.70
C LEU A 57 -21.94 -0.10 -17.23
N GLU A 58 -22.90 -0.70 -17.93
CA GLU A 58 -23.22 -2.13 -17.96
C GLU A 58 -22.01 -2.94 -18.42
N ILE A 59 -21.67 -4.04 -17.72
CA ILE A 59 -21.39 -5.35 -18.33
C ILE A 59 -21.81 -6.42 -17.30
N SER A 60 -22.88 -7.14 -17.64
CA SER A 60 -23.21 -8.44 -17.05
C SER A 60 -22.24 -9.48 -17.62
N GLU A 61 -21.53 -10.22 -16.77
CA GLU A 61 -21.49 -11.70 -16.79
C GLU A 61 -20.44 -12.23 -15.78
N ASN A 62 -20.98 -12.79 -14.70
CA ASN A 62 -20.50 -13.94 -13.92
C ASN A 62 -19.10 -13.92 -13.26
N ASN A 63 -19.13 -14.09 -11.92
CA ASN A 63 -18.01 -14.17 -10.96
C ASN A 63 -17.29 -12.86 -10.58
N LYS A 64 -17.91 -12.10 -9.67
CA LYS A 64 -17.23 -11.04 -8.91
C LYS A 64 -17.69 -11.02 -7.45
N PRO A 65 -16.81 -11.29 -6.47
CA PRO A 65 -17.04 -10.88 -5.09
C PRO A 65 -16.57 -9.44 -4.92
N ASP A 66 -17.16 -8.49 -5.64
CA ASP A 66 -16.92 -7.05 -5.45
C ASP A 66 -18.26 -6.31 -5.54
N ALA A 67 -19.22 -6.69 -4.70
CA ALA A 67 -20.22 -5.70 -4.29
C ALA A 67 -19.49 -4.65 -3.45
N PRO A 68 -19.69 -3.34 -3.68
CA PRO A 68 -19.19 -2.32 -2.77
C PRO A 68 -19.78 -2.59 -1.38
N LEU A 69 -18.98 -3.18 -0.48
CA LEU A 69 -19.39 -3.48 0.89
C LEU A 69 -19.75 -2.22 1.67
N ASP A 70 -19.49 -1.03 1.11
CA ASP A 70 -19.74 0.27 1.72
C ASP A 70 -21.23 0.65 1.81
N ASN A 71 -22.13 -0.10 1.14
CA ASN A 71 -23.58 0.14 1.20
C ASN A 71 -24.37 -0.97 1.90
N ILE A 72 -23.72 -1.86 2.64
CA ILE A 72 -24.40 -2.88 3.44
C ILE A 72 -24.63 -2.32 4.85
N PRO A 73 -25.88 -2.27 5.34
CA PRO A 73 -26.19 -1.89 6.72
C PRO A 73 -25.43 -2.77 7.73
N ASP A 74 -25.04 -2.18 8.86
CA ASP A 74 -24.28 -2.89 9.90
C ASP A 74 -25.02 -4.14 10.43
N ASP A 75 -26.35 -4.09 10.50
CA ASP A 75 -27.18 -5.23 10.93
C ASP A 75 -27.06 -6.43 9.99
N GLU A 76 -27.03 -6.19 8.68
CA GLU A 76 -26.86 -7.24 7.68
C GLU A 76 -25.46 -7.86 7.75
N LEU A 77 -24.43 -7.05 8.01
CA LEU A 77 -23.06 -7.55 8.20
C LEU A 77 -22.95 -8.45 9.42
N VAL A 78 -23.58 -8.06 10.54
CA VAL A 78 -23.59 -8.84 11.77
C VAL A 78 -24.34 -10.16 11.53
N ALA A 79 -25.45 -10.16 10.79
CA ALA A 79 -26.19 -11.36 10.43
C ALA A 79 -25.37 -12.33 9.56
N VAL A 80 -24.73 -11.82 8.49
CA VAL A 80 -23.88 -12.62 7.59
C VAL A 80 -22.66 -13.15 8.34
N LEU A 81 -22.02 -12.34 9.18
CA LEU A 81 -20.87 -12.77 9.99
C LEU A 81 -21.27 -13.86 10.98
N SER A 82 -22.42 -13.71 11.65
CA SER A 82 -22.96 -14.71 12.56
C SER A 82 -23.25 -16.02 11.83
N ALA A 83 -23.89 -15.97 10.66
CA ALA A 83 -24.16 -17.12 9.81
C ALA A 83 -22.87 -17.83 9.36
N ALA A 84 -21.87 -17.07 8.90
CA ALA A 84 -20.59 -17.61 8.46
C ALA A 84 -19.82 -18.30 9.60
N ILE A 85 -19.83 -17.70 10.81
CA ILE A 85 -19.20 -18.30 11.99
C ILE A 85 -19.93 -19.59 12.38
N MET A 86 -21.26 -19.56 12.46
CA MET A 86 -22.05 -20.76 12.75
C MET A 86 -21.79 -21.88 11.72
N ALA A 87 -21.70 -21.54 10.43
CA ALA A 87 -21.36 -22.50 9.39
C ALA A 87 -19.93 -23.07 9.54
N SER A 88 -18.96 -22.22 9.91
CA SER A 88 -17.56 -22.64 10.12
C SER A 88 -17.38 -23.56 11.33
N MET A 89 -18.25 -23.48 12.35
CA MET A 89 -18.10 -24.22 13.61
C MET A 89 -18.66 -25.66 13.58
N LYS A 90 -19.01 -26.17 12.40
CA LYS A 90 -19.36 -27.57 12.06
C LYS A 90 -19.74 -28.46 13.26
N GLY A 91 -20.85 -28.14 13.92
CA GLY A 91 -21.52 -29.04 14.88
C GLY A 91 -21.17 -28.89 16.35
N GLN A 92 -20.37 -27.90 16.77
CA GLN A 92 -20.27 -27.57 18.20
C GLN A 92 -21.46 -26.68 18.60
N HIS A 93 -22.22 -27.10 19.61
CA HIS A 93 -23.40 -26.37 20.10
C HIS A 93 -22.95 -25.09 20.81
N VAL A 94 -22.77 -24.01 20.07
CA VAL A 94 -22.38 -22.69 20.62
C VAL A 94 -23.63 -22.02 21.20
N TYR A 95 -23.99 -22.40 22.43
CA TYR A 95 -25.03 -21.67 23.14
C TYR A 95 -24.53 -20.24 23.45
N ASN A 96 -25.29 -19.24 23.01
CA ASN A 96 -25.09 -17.80 23.28
C ASN A 96 -23.87 -17.11 22.64
N PHE A 97 -23.63 -17.32 21.34
CA PHE A 97 -22.68 -16.50 20.56
C PHE A 97 -23.23 -15.08 20.30
N ARG A 98 -22.41 -14.05 20.55
CA ARG A 98 -22.73 -12.64 20.24
C ARG A 98 -21.51 -11.90 19.71
N ILE A 99 -21.68 -11.10 18.67
CA ILE A 99 -20.62 -10.23 18.13
C ILE A 99 -20.58 -8.95 18.97
N LYS A 100 -19.49 -8.72 19.71
CA LYS A 100 -19.32 -7.53 20.57
C LYS A 100 -18.82 -6.30 19.79
N SER A 101 -17.96 -6.52 18.81
CA SER A 101 -17.36 -5.46 17.99
C SER A 101 -16.86 -6.05 16.68
N PHE A 102 -17.02 -5.30 15.59
CA PHE A 102 -16.37 -5.57 14.32
C PHE A 102 -15.70 -4.29 13.83
N ARG A 103 -14.56 -4.42 13.14
CA ARG A 103 -13.87 -3.31 12.49
C ARG A 103 -13.39 -3.76 11.12
N ARG A 104 -13.76 -3.00 10.08
CA ARG A 104 -13.22 -3.20 8.74
C ARG A 104 -11.77 -2.70 8.72
N LEU A 105 -10.86 -3.55 8.28
CA LEU A 105 -9.48 -3.13 8.02
C LEU A 105 -9.40 -2.64 6.58
N PRO A 106 -8.85 -1.44 6.33
CA PRO A 106 -8.61 -1.01 4.96
C PRO A 106 -7.68 -2.02 4.29
N GLN A 107 -8.05 -2.49 3.11
CA GLN A 107 -7.26 -3.45 2.33
C GLN A 107 -6.06 -2.76 1.66
N GLY A 108 -5.22 -2.09 2.46
CA GLY A 108 -4.04 -1.33 2.02
C GLY A 108 -2.78 -2.18 1.88
N THR A 109 -2.91 -3.51 1.78
CA THR A 109 -1.75 -4.38 1.55
C THR A 109 -1.36 -4.35 0.08
N PRO A 110 -0.06 -4.25 -0.25
CA PRO A 110 0.39 -4.26 -1.64
C PRO A 110 0.09 -5.61 -2.30
N ILE A 111 -0.12 -5.60 -3.62
CA ILE A 111 -0.58 -6.76 -4.39
C ILE A 111 0.34 -7.98 -4.17
N TRP A 112 1.66 -7.81 -4.07
CA TRP A 112 2.60 -8.92 -3.83
C TRP A 112 2.35 -9.66 -2.51
N ASN A 113 1.99 -8.94 -1.45
CA ASN A 113 1.71 -9.52 -0.13
C ASN A 113 0.40 -10.32 -0.17
N ARG A 114 -0.59 -9.82 -0.91
CA ARG A 114 -1.86 -10.51 -1.11
C ARG A 114 -1.66 -11.79 -1.94
N THR A 115 -1.01 -11.67 -3.09
CA THR A 115 -0.83 -12.78 -4.04
C THR A 115 -0.03 -13.92 -3.42
N GLY A 116 1.09 -13.65 -2.74
CA GLY A 116 1.89 -14.72 -2.11
C GLY A 116 1.12 -15.49 -1.04
N ARG A 117 0.31 -14.82 -0.22
CA ARG A 117 -0.54 -15.48 0.78
C ARG A 117 -1.63 -16.34 0.15
N ILE A 118 -2.29 -15.84 -0.89
CA ILE A 118 -3.33 -16.59 -1.62
C ILE A 118 -2.71 -17.83 -2.26
N GLU A 119 -1.56 -17.69 -2.91
CA GLU A 119 -0.87 -18.79 -3.57
C GLU A 119 -0.51 -19.92 -2.60
N TYR A 120 0.03 -19.55 -1.43
CA TYR A 120 0.32 -20.48 -0.33
C TYR A 120 -0.93 -21.22 0.18
N ILE A 121 -2.01 -20.49 0.46
CA ILE A 121 -3.27 -21.09 0.94
C ILE A 121 -3.91 -21.98 -0.13
N SER A 122 -3.73 -21.63 -1.40
CA SER A 122 -4.21 -22.43 -2.54
C SER A 122 -3.33 -23.65 -2.86
N ASN A 123 -2.25 -23.89 -2.10
CA ASN A 123 -1.30 -24.99 -2.29
C ASN A 123 -0.80 -25.08 -3.75
N LYS A 124 -0.60 -23.91 -4.37
CA LYS A 124 -0.15 -23.76 -5.76
C LYS A 124 1.37 -23.57 -5.86
N LEU A 125 2.04 -23.48 -4.70
CA LEU A 125 3.44 -23.81 -4.44
C LEU A 125 3.50 -25.07 -3.59
#